data_AF-A0A0A9YAY9-F1
#
_entry.id   AF-A0A0A9YAY9-F1
#
_cell.length_a   1.000
_cell.length_b   1.000
_cell.length_c   1.000
_cell.angle_alpha   90.00
_cell.angle_beta   90.00
_cell.angle_gamma   90.00
#
_symmetry.space_group_name_H-M   'P 1'
#
loop_
_entity.id
_entity.type
_entity.pdbx_description
1 polymer ?
#
loop_
_entity_poly.entity_id
_entity_poly.type
_entity_poly.pdbx_seq_one_letter_code
_entity_poly.pdbx_strand_id
1 'polypeptide(L)'
;FRSTNGNCLIWSKPAQYLTVFHSDHNGEKRRSLLLTSGYWGIARHLNYDFELALTLCWSLPGVGLGLPPFFYFIFLFCLLVHRVFRDEEKCSRKYGLFWDKYCEIVRYRMIPYVF
;
A
#
# COMPACT_ATOMS: atom_id res chain seq x y z
N PHE A 1 -2.91 15.32 2.27
CA PHE A 1 -1.54 15.14 1.75
C PHE A 1 -1.42 15.56 0.29
N ARG A 2 -1.94 14.81 -0.69
CA ARG A 2 -1.78 15.16 -2.11
C ARG A 2 -2.51 16.46 -2.50
N SER A 3 -3.70 16.70 -1.93
CA SER A 3 -4.43 17.97 -2.10
C SER A 3 -3.72 19.18 -1.49
N THR A 4 -2.92 18.96 -0.45
CA THR A 4 -2.20 20.01 0.29
C THR A 4 -0.74 20.15 -0.15
N ASN A 5 -0.33 19.50 -1.25
CA ASN A 5 1.06 19.47 -1.75
C ASN A 5 2.08 19.08 -0.67
N GLY A 6 1.69 18.25 0.30
CA GLY A 6 2.53 17.82 1.41
C GLY A 6 2.57 18.74 2.62
N ASN A 7 1.92 19.90 2.57
CA ASN A 7 1.76 20.78 3.73
C ASN A 7 0.61 20.29 4.62
N CYS A 8 0.81 19.16 5.30
CA CYS A 8 -0.11 18.65 6.32
C CYS A 8 0.64 17.90 7.41
N LEU A 9 0.03 17.86 8.60
CA LEU A 9 0.50 17.03 9.70
C LEU A 9 -0.09 15.62 9.56
N ILE A 10 0.76 14.60 9.70
CA ILE A 10 0.37 13.19 9.79
C ILE A 10 0.87 12.68 11.13
N TRP A 11 -0.07 12.22 11.98
CA TRP A 11 0.21 11.78 13.35
C TRP A 11 0.98 12.83 14.16
N SER A 12 0.50 14.07 14.11
CA SER A 12 1.09 15.22 14.82
C SER A 12 2.54 15.57 14.43
N LYS A 13 3.06 15.00 13.33
CA LYS A 13 4.37 15.33 12.76
C LYS A 13 4.22 15.84 11.33
N PRO A 14 5.14 16.66 10.81
CA PRO A 14 5.09 17.08 9.40
C PRO A 14 5.17 15.86 8.48
N ALA A 15 4.35 15.83 7.44
CA ALA A 15 4.33 14.73 6.48
C ALA A 15 5.71 14.58 5.82
N GLN A 16 6.27 13.37 5.89
CA GLN A 16 7.46 12.98 5.14
C GLN A 16 7.05 12.32 3.84
N TYR A 17 7.72 12.71 2.76
CA TYR A 17 7.41 12.23 1.41
C TYR A 17 8.60 12.40 0.47
N LEU A 18 8.61 11.60 -0.59
CA LEU A 18 9.53 11.72 -1.71
C LEU A 18 8.84 12.43 -2.87
N THR A 19 9.46 13.49 -3.39
CA THR A 19 9.01 14.11 -4.65
C THR A 19 9.58 13.31 -5.81
N VAL A 20 8.71 12.79 -6.66
CA VAL A 20 9.08 11.97 -7.82
C VAL A 20 8.63 12.64 -9.10
N PHE A 21 9.47 12.55 -10.13
CA PHE A 21 9.14 13.03 -11.47
C PHE A 21 8.99 11.82 -12.37
N HIS A 22 7.86 11.70 -13.04
CA HIS A 22 7.62 10.64 -14.01
C HIS A 22 7.08 11.24 -15.30
N SER A 23 7.40 10.61 -16.42
CA SER A 23 6.78 10.93 -17.69
C SER A 23 5.43 10.21 -17.76
N ASP A 24 4.37 10.95 -18.07
CA ASP A 24 3.08 10.34 -18.36
C ASP A 24 3.11 9.62 -19.72
N HIS A 25 2.05 8.88 -20.04
CA HIS A 25 1.90 8.19 -21.33
C HIS A 25 2.02 9.14 -22.54
N ASN A 26 1.72 10.44 -22.33
CA ASN A 26 1.82 11.49 -23.35
C ASN A 26 3.21 12.17 -23.39
N GLY A 27 4.19 11.68 -22.63
CA GLY A 27 5.55 12.24 -22.56
C GLY A 27 5.70 13.47 -21.66
N GLU A 28 4.62 13.95 -21.03
CA GLU A 28 4.68 15.09 -20.11
C GLU A 28 5.33 14.71 -18.78
N LYS A 29 6.32 15.49 -18.33
CA LYS A 29 6.95 15.32 -17.01
C LYS A 29 6.00 15.79 -15.92
N ARG A 30 5.39 14.85 -15.20
CA ARG A 30 4.50 15.13 -14.06
C ARG A 30 5.21 14.93 -12.74
N ARG A 31 5.06 15.93 -11.87
CA ARG A 31 5.48 15.85 -10.47
C ARG A 31 4.45 15.05 -9.68
N SER A 32 4.90 14.07 -8.92
CA SER A 32 4.08 13.27 -8.00
C SER A 32 4.74 13.20 -6.64
N LEU A 33 3.94 12.94 -5.61
CA LEU A 33 4.39 12.86 -4.22
C LEU A 33 4.12 11.44 -3.71
N LEU A 34 5.19 10.73 -3.33
CA LEU A 34 5.12 9.43 -2.66
C LEU A 34 5.22 9.65 -1.15
N LEU A 35 4.22 9.21 -0.40
CA LEU A 35 4.13 9.48 1.03
C LEU A 35 4.90 8.40 1.81
N THR A 36 5.85 8.81 2.66
CA THR A 36 6.67 7.90 3.48
C THR A 36 6.35 8.01 4.98
N SER A 37 5.19 8.57 5.33
CA SER A 37 4.76 8.79 6.72
C SER A 37 3.33 8.31 6.97
N GLY A 38 3.00 8.06 8.24
CA GLY A 38 1.75 7.42 8.64
C GLY A 38 1.70 5.96 8.21
N TYR A 39 0.51 5.47 7.83
CA TYR A 39 0.32 4.09 7.38
C TYR A 39 1.19 3.70 6.17
N TRP A 40 1.35 4.62 5.22
CA TRP A 40 2.19 4.42 4.03
C TRP A 40 3.70 4.45 4.35
N GLY A 41 4.09 4.92 5.53
CA GLY A 41 5.46 4.80 6.04
C GLY A 41 5.74 3.46 6.75
N ILE A 42 4.69 2.77 7.23
CA ILE A 42 4.82 1.46 7.89
C ILE A 42 4.94 0.35 6.84
N ALA A 43 4.02 0.32 5.89
CA ALA A 43 4.04 -0.64 4.78
C ALA A 43 3.51 0.00 3.50
N ARG A 44 4.00 -0.48 2.35
CA ARG A 44 3.63 0.05 1.03
C ARG A 44 2.14 -0.17 0.71
N HIS A 45 1.53 -1.21 1.27
CA HIS A 45 0.12 -1.58 1.03
C HIS A 45 -0.63 -1.94 2.32
N LEU A 46 -0.43 -1.19 3.40
CA LEU A 46 -1.12 -1.45 4.68
C LEU A 46 -2.65 -1.45 4.58
N ASN A 47 -3.21 -0.78 3.57
CA ASN A 47 -4.64 -0.79 3.28
C ASN A 47 -5.18 -2.20 3.03
N TYR A 48 -4.37 -3.10 2.44
CA TYR A 48 -4.78 -4.47 2.16
C TYR A 48 -4.85 -5.31 3.44
N ASP A 49 -3.98 -5.05 4.41
CA ASP A 49 -4.04 -5.70 5.72
C ASP A 49 -5.31 -5.32 6.48
N PHE A 50 -5.75 -4.05 6.38
CA PHE A 50 -7.03 -3.64 6.96
C PHE A 50 -8.23 -4.30 6.29
N GLU A 51 -8.16 -4.54 4.97
CA GLU A 51 -9.18 -5.27 4.23
C GLU A 51 -9.23 -6.75 4.68
N LEU A 52 -8.07 -7.38 4.85
CA LEU A 52 -7.95 -8.73 5.40
C LEU A 52 -8.44 -8.82 6.85
N ALA A 53 -8.10 -7.86 7.69
CA ALA A 53 -8.56 -7.80 9.07
C ALA A 53 -10.09 -7.65 9.15
N LEU A 54 -10.67 -6.80 8.30
CA LEU A 54 -12.12 -6.61 8.23
C LEU A 54 -12.84 -7.89 7.79
N THR A 55 -12.35 -8.55 6.74
CA THR A 55 -12.94 -9.81 6.27
C THR A 55 -12.81 -10.91 7.32
N LEU A 56 -11.70 -10.97 8.04
CA LEU A 56 -11.54 -11.88 9.18
C LEU A 56 -12.57 -11.59 10.28
N CYS A 57 -12.79 -10.31 10.63
CA CYS A 57 -13.80 -9.89 11.61
C CYS A 57 -15.22 -10.31 11.21
N TRP A 58 -15.56 -10.30 9.91
CA TRP A 58 -16.85 -10.76 9.41
C TRP A 58 -16.98 -12.29 9.43
N SER A 59 -15.88 -13.01 9.22
CA SER A 59 -15.85 -14.48 9.24
C SER A 59 -15.78 -15.07 10.65
N LEU A 60 -15.26 -14.32 11.63
CA LEU A 60 -15.05 -14.73 13.02
C LEU A 60 -16.31 -15.28 13.73
N PRO A 61 -17.51 -14.66 13.61
CA PRO A 61 -18.74 -15.22 14.18
C PRO A 61 -19.11 -16.60 13.63
N GLY A 62 -18.64 -16.94 12.43
CA GLY A 62 -18.90 -18.19 11.76
C GLY A 62 -17.96 -19.34 12.16
N VAL A 63 -17.05 -19.15 13.13
CA VAL A 63 -16.06 -20.19 13.48
C VAL A 63 -16.69 -21.54 13.85
N GLY A 64 -17.89 -21.52 14.45
CA GLY A 64 -18.65 -22.72 14.81
C GLY A 64 -19.30 -23.45 13.62
N LEU A 65 -19.35 -22.83 12.44
CA LEU A 65 -19.90 -23.42 11.20
C LEU A 65 -18.84 -24.16 10.38
N GLY A 66 -17.59 -24.20 10.85
CA GLY A 66 -16.46 -24.84 10.17
C GLY A 66 -15.74 -23.90 9.18
N LEU A 67 -15.13 -24.49 8.14
CA LEU A 67 -14.36 -23.78 7.12
C LEU A 67 -15.13 -22.84 6.16
N PRO A 68 -16.44 -23.03 5.84
CA PRO A 68 -17.11 -22.24 4.81
C PRO A 68 -17.04 -20.71 4.96
N PRO A 69 -17.16 -20.12 6.17
CA PRO A 69 -17.07 -18.67 6.36
C PRO A 69 -15.69 -18.08 6.05
N PHE A 70 -14.64 -18.90 6.04
CA PHE A 70 -13.25 -18.47 5.78
C PHE A 70 -12.86 -18.54 4.30
N PHE A 71 -13.67 -19.17 3.43
CA PHE A 71 -13.34 -19.22 2.00
C PHE A 71 -13.21 -17.84 1.37
N TYR A 72 -14.03 -16.89 1.81
CA TYR A 72 -13.94 -15.52 1.34
C TYR A 72 -12.62 -14.85 1.75
N PHE A 73 -12.18 -15.05 2.99
CA PHE A 73 -10.88 -14.56 3.47
C PHE A 73 -9.72 -15.16 2.67
N ILE A 74 -9.72 -16.49 2.45
CA ILE A 74 -8.67 -17.18 1.68
C ILE A 74 -8.64 -16.66 0.23
N PHE A 75 -9.80 -16.53 -0.41
CA PHE A 75 -9.91 -15.98 -1.76
C PHE A 75 -9.36 -14.55 -1.82
N LEU A 76 -9.77 -13.70 -0.89
CA LEU A 76 -9.35 -12.29 -0.86
C LEU A 76 -7.85 -12.16 -0.58
N PHE A 77 -7.30 -12.99 0.30
CA PHE A 77 -5.86 -13.06 0.57
C PHE A 77 -5.06 -13.35 -0.71
N CYS A 78 -5.44 -14.41 -1.45
CA CYS A 78 -4.78 -14.74 -2.72
C CYS A 78 -4.89 -13.60 -3.74
N LEU A 79 -6.07 -12.97 -3.85
CA LEU A 79 -6.31 -11.85 -4.76
C LEU A 79 -5.46 -10.63 -4.41
N LEU A 80 -5.37 -10.28 -3.13
CA LEU A 80 -4.60 -9.14 -2.64
C LEU A 80 -3.11 -9.35 -2.82
N VAL A 81 -2.60 -10.56 -2.53
CA VAL A 81 -1.19 -10.91 -2.77
C VAL A 81 -0.85 -10.72 -4.25
N HIS A 82 -1.65 -11.27 -5.16
CA HIS A 82 -1.45 -11.09 -6.60
C HIS A 82 -1.55 -9.61 -7.01
N ARG A 83 -2.44 -8.84 -6.38
CA ARG A 83 -2.60 -7.41 -6.62
C ARG A 83 -1.37 -6.61 -6.21
N VAL A 84 -0.76 -6.91 -5.05
CA VAL A 84 0.46 -6.26 -4.58
C VAL A 84 1.57 -6.39 -5.62
N PHE A 85 1.84 -7.60 -6.10
CA PHE A 85 2.89 -7.82 -7.10
C PHE A 85 2.66 -7.00 -8.38
N ARG A 86 1.42 -6.99 -8.87
CA ARG A 86 1.06 -6.23 -10.07
C ARG A 86 1.15 -4.72 -9.86
N ASP A 87 0.78 -4.23 -8.69
CA ASP A 87 0.82 -2.80 -8.37
C ASP A 87 2.26 -2.33 -8.13
N GLU A 88 3.11 -3.16 -7.50
CA GLU A 88 4.55 -2.89 -7.39
C GLU A 88 5.24 -2.85 -8.75
N GLU A 89 4.92 -3.77 -9.66
CA GLU A 89 5.50 -3.77 -11.01
C GLU A 89 5.13 -2.49 -11.78
N LYS A 90 3.86 -2.06 -11.69
CA LYS A 90 3.41 -0.81 -12.30
C LYS A 90 4.12 0.41 -11.70
N CYS A 91 4.26 0.46 -10.38
CA CYS A 91 4.93 1.56 -9.68
C CYS A 91 6.42 1.60 -9.98
N SER A 92 7.09 0.45 -10.03
CA SER A 92 8.49 0.34 -10.43
C SER A 92 8.70 0.82 -11.86
N ARG A 93 7.87 0.38 -12.81
CA ARG A 93 7.95 0.84 -14.22
C ARG A 93 7.66 2.34 -14.38
N LYS A 94 6.77 2.89 -13.55
CA LYS A 94 6.36 4.30 -13.61
C LYS A 94 7.36 5.26 -12.97
N TYR A 95 7.90 4.91 -11.81
CA TYR A 95 8.73 5.80 -10.99
C TYR A 95 10.23 5.43 -11.02
N GLY A 96 10.59 4.24 -11.52
CA GLY A 96 11.97 3.80 -11.73
C GLY A 96 12.83 3.94 -10.47
N LEU A 97 13.98 4.61 -10.60
CA LEU A 97 14.93 4.86 -9.49
C LEU A 97 14.30 5.55 -8.27
N PHE A 98 13.24 6.36 -8.47
CA PHE A 98 12.55 6.96 -7.33
C PHE A 98 11.70 5.94 -6.56
N TRP A 99 11.22 4.89 -7.22
CA TRP A 99 10.55 3.76 -6.57
C TRP A 99 11.54 2.97 -5.72
N ASP A 100 12.76 2.74 -6.23
CA ASP A 100 13.78 1.99 -5.49
C ASP A 100 14.13 2.70 -4.17
N LYS A 101 14.35 4.02 -4.23
CA LYS A 101 14.54 4.85 -3.02
C LYS A 101 13.34 4.79 -2.07
N TYR A 102 12.13 4.75 -2.61
CA TYR A 102 10.91 4.62 -1.80
C TYR A 102 10.85 3.25 -1.10
N CYS A 103 11.21 2.17 -1.80
CA CYS A 103 11.28 0.82 -1.25
C CYS A 103 12.39 0.65 -0.20
N GLU A 104 13.49 1.39 -0.29
CA GLU A 104 14.54 1.42 0.75
C GLU A 104 14.03 2.05 2.06
N ILE A 105 13.21 3.10 1.96
CA ILE A 105 12.62 3.79 3.11
C ILE A 105 11.50 2.95 3.72
N VAL A 106 10.56 2.49 2.89
CA VAL A 106 9.40 1.70 3.31
C VAL A 106 9.63 0.27 2.85
N ARG A 107 10.31 -0.55 3.67
CA ARG A 107 10.77 -1.90 3.27
C ARG A 107 9.66 -2.94 3.13
N TYR A 108 8.63 -2.85 3.96
CA TYR A 108 7.53 -3.82 4.01
C TYR A 108 6.49 -3.58 2.92
N ARG A 109 6.03 -4.65 2.27
CA ARG A 109 5.02 -4.63 1.21
C ARG A 109 3.62 -4.53 1.80
N MET A 110 3.28 -5.46 2.67
CA MET A 110 1.94 -5.66 3.20
C MET A 110 2.08 -5.84 4.71
N ILE A 111 2.45 -7.04 5.17
CA ILE A 111 2.52 -7.35 6.59
C ILE A 111 3.88 -6.86 7.15
N PRO A 112 3.89 -5.86 8.05
CA PRO A 112 5.14 -5.42 8.67
C PRO A 112 5.82 -6.61 9.37
N TYR A 113 7.13 -6.76 9.14
CA TYR A 113 7.99 -7.84 9.66
C TYR A 113 7.84 -9.23 9.03
N VAL A 114 6.94 -9.43 8.08
CA VAL A 114 6.81 -10.71 7.35
C VAL A 114 6.94 -10.51 5.84
N PHE A 115 6.35 -9.43 5.32
CA PHE A 115 6.21 -9.18 3.89
C PHE A 115 6.27 -7.69 3.53
#